data_AF-A0AAW1M7Y5-F1
#
_entry.id   AF-A0AAW1M7Y5-F1
#
_cell.length_a   1.000
_cell.length_b   1.000
_cell.length_c   1.000
_cell.angle_alpha   90.00
_cell.angle_beta   90.00
_cell.angle_gamma   90.00
#
_symmetry.space_group_name_H-M   'P 1'
#
loop_
_entity.id
_entity.type
_entity.pdbx_description
1 polymer ?
#
loop_
_entity_poly.entity_id
_entity_poly.type
_entity_poly.pdbx_seq_one_letter_code
_entity_poly.pdbx_strand_id
1 'polypeptide(L)'
;MANSDVCKVVGIGSIKITTHDGKFCTLNEVRHVPLMTKNLIFLSKLDSKGFGFQGECGVLNVYKGSNVILRGIKHGTLYYLQ
;
A
#
# COMPACT_ATOMS: atom_id res chain seq x y z
N MET A 1 -5.13 -15.00 1.06
CA MET A 1 -5.10 -15.76 2.31
C MET A 1 -4.13 -15.05 3.24
N ALA A 2 -4.59 -14.56 4.39
CA ALA A 2 -3.70 -14.06 5.44
C ALA A 2 -3.42 -15.26 6.34
N ASN A 3 -2.33 -15.95 6.06
CA ASN A 3 -1.89 -17.09 6.84
C ASN A 3 -1.26 -16.49 8.10
N SER A 4 -1.54 -17.02 9.29
CA SER A 4 -0.86 -16.63 10.53
C SER A 4 0.63 -17.05 10.57
N ASP A 5 1.21 -17.30 9.40
CA ASP A 5 2.62 -17.64 9.20
C ASP A 5 3.49 -16.40 9.35
N VAL A 6 4.50 -16.51 10.21
CA VAL A 6 5.48 -15.45 10.43
C VAL A 6 6.47 -15.48 9.27
N CYS A 7 6.31 -14.58 8.31
CA CYS A 7 7.28 -14.40 7.23
C CYS A 7 8.42 -13.47 7.67
N LYS A 8 9.66 -13.91 7.50
CA LYS A 8 10.84 -13.08 7.75
C LYS A 8 10.93 -11.96 6.72
N VAL A 9 10.97 -10.72 7.20
CA VAL A 9 11.28 -9.55 6.38
C VAL A 9 12.79 -9.57 6.11
N VAL A 10 13.19 -9.63 4.85
CA VAL A 10 14.63 -9.67 4.48
C VAL A 10 15.22 -8.29 4.28
N GLY A 11 14.38 -7.27 4.13
CA GLY A 11 14.82 -5.91 3.93
C GLY A 11 13.68 -4.92 4.08
N ILE A 12 14.04 -3.71 4.49
CA ILE A 12 13.17 -2.55 4.48
C ILE A 12 13.68 -1.64 3.37
N GLY A 13 12.87 -1.41 2.35
CA GLY A 13 13.23 -0.65 1.16
C GLY A 13 12.33 0.57 0.96
N SER A 14 12.60 1.28 -0.13
CA SER A 14 11.72 2.33 -0.63
C SER A 14 11.16 1.89 -1.97
N ILE A 15 9.85 2.00 -2.15
CA ILE A 15 9.21 1.74 -3.45
C ILE A 15 8.77 3.06 -4.07
N LYS A 16 8.96 3.18 -5.37
CA LYS A 16 8.40 4.28 -6.16
C LYS A 16 7.08 3.80 -6.73
N ILE A 17 6.00 4.49 -6.40
CA ILE A 17 4.66 4.18 -6.88
C ILE A 17 4.22 5.31 -7.80
N THR A 18 3.64 4.95 -8.93
CA THR A 18 2.96 5.91 -9.79
C THR A 18 1.58 6.17 -9.20
N THR A 19 1.26 7.44 -8.97
CA THR A 19 -0.04 7.88 -8.50
C THR A 19 -1.03 7.91 -9.65
N HIS A 20 -2.31 7.99 -9.33
CA HIS A 20 -3.36 8.10 -10.34
C HIS A 20 -3.14 9.33 -11.27
N ASP A 21 -2.57 10.42 -10.75
CA ASP A 21 -2.20 11.61 -11.53
C ASP A 21 -0.92 11.47 -12.37
N GLY A 22 -0.36 10.25 -12.49
CA GLY A 22 0.88 9.98 -13.23
C GLY A 22 2.16 10.48 -12.53
N LYS A 23 2.05 11.04 -11.32
CA LYS A 23 3.20 11.49 -10.53
C LYS A 23 3.82 10.30 -9.81
N PHE A 24 5.09 10.43 -9.44
CA PHE A 24 5.73 9.43 -8.63
C PHE A 24 5.71 9.81 -7.14
N CYS A 25 5.24 8.89 -6.31
CA CYS A 25 5.37 8.96 -4.87
C CYS A 25 6.33 7.88 -4.37
N THR A 26 7.31 8.27 -3.56
CA THR A 26 8.23 7.32 -2.94
C THR A 26 7.71 6.95 -1.54
N LEU A 27 7.38 5.67 -1.37
CA LEU A 27 7.04 5.09 -0.09
C LEU A 27 8.27 4.42 0.51
N ASN A 28 8.92 5.15 1.42
CA ASN A 28 9.98 4.61 2.26
C ASN A 28 9.43 3.63 3.30
N GLU A 29 10.28 2.70 3.71
CA GLU A 29 10.06 1.69 4.75
C GLU A 29 9.05 0.60 4.41
N VAL A 30 9.07 0.16 3.16
CA VAL A 30 8.31 -0.97 2.68
C VAL A 30 9.04 -2.26 2.99
N ARG A 31 8.33 -3.21 3.61
CA ARG A 31 8.89 -4.50 4.00
C ARG A 31 8.91 -5.43 2.79
N HIS A 32 10.11 -5.87 2.42
CA HIS A 32 10.29 -6.88 1.39
C HIS A 32 10.31 -8.28 2.03
N VAL A 33 9.41 -9.14 1.57
CA VAL A 33 9.28 -10.53 2.00
C VAL A 33 9.55 -11.39 0.77
N PRO A 34 10.62 -12.22 0.73
CA PRO A 34 11.00 -12.96 -0.49
C PRO A 34 9.94 -13.96 -0.94
N LEU A 35 9.19 -14.49 0.04
CA LEU A 35 8.10 -15.44 -0.17
C LEU A 35 6.85 -14.77 -0.76
N MET A 36 6.82 -13.43 -0.85
CA MET A 36 5.73 -12.68 -1.47
C MET A 36 6.16 -12.10 -2.82
N THR A 37 5.33 -12.33 -3.84
CA THR A 37 5.52 -11.76 -5.18
C THR A 37 5.15 -10.27 -5.26
N LYS A 38 4.56 -9.72 -4.18
CA LYS A 38 4.13 -8.32 -4.10
C LYS A 38 4.62 -7.67 -2.81
N ASN A 39 4.90 -6.37 -2.91
CA ASN A 39 5.26 -5.57 -1.73
C ASN A 39 4.01 -5.24 -0.90
N LEU A 40 4.14 -5.28 0.42
CA LEU A 40 3.09 -4.89 1.35
C LEU A 40 3.28 -3.45 1.83
N ILE A 41 2.18 -2.67 1.80
CA ILE A 41 2.13 -1.32 2.33
C ILE A 41 1.16 -1.30 3.49
N PHE A 42 1.64 -0.94 4.68
CA PHE A 42 0.81 -0.84 5.87
C PHE A 42 0.03 0.48 5.87
N LEU A 43 -1.27 0.43 6.15
CA LEU A 43 -2.11 1.62 6.27
C LEU A 43 -1.62 2.56 7.39
N SER A 44 -1.13 2.00 8.50
CA SER A 44 -0.52 2.78 9.58
C SER A 44 0.69 3.62 9.11
N LYS A 45 1.40 3.17 8.08
CA LYS A 45 2.52 3.93 7.51
C LYS A 45 2.03 5.08 6.64
N LEU A 46 0.90 4.93 5.97
CA LEU A 46 0.23 6.00 5.24
C LEU A 46 -0.29 7.06 6.23
N ASP A 47 -0.93 6.61 7.31
CA ASP A 47 -1.42 7.47 8.39
C ASP A 47 -0.29 8.31 9.02
N SER A 48 0.83 7.66 9.39
CA SER A 48 2.01 8.36 9.94
C SER A 48 2.63 9.39 8.98
N LYS A 49 2.38 9.27 7.67
CA LYS A 49 2.83 10.22 6.65
C LYS A 49 1.77 11.29 6.32
N GLY A 50 0.63 11.29 7.02
CA GLY A 50 -0.47 12.25 6.84
C GLY A 50 -1.36 11.95 5.64
N PHE A 51 -1.40 10.70 5.17
CA PHE A 51 -2.37 10.28 4.15
C PHE A 51 -3.66 9.82 4.80
N GLY A 52 -4.79 10.30 4.29
CA GLY A 52 -6.09 9.73 4.61
C GLY A 52 -6.34 8.50 3.73
N PHE A 53 -7.23 7.61 4.17
CA PHE A 53 -7.69 6.49 3.34
C PHE A 53 -9.13 6.13 3.69
N GLN A 54 -9.94 5.78 2.70
CA GLN A 54 -11.24 5.18 2.92
C GLN A 54 -11.44 4.00 1.96
N GLY A 55 -12.02 2.95 2.51
CA GLY A 55 -12.38 1.74 1.78
C GLY A 55 -13.89 1.61 1.72
N GLU A 56 -14.47 1.57 0.53
CA GLU A 56 -15.90 1.38 0.31
C GLU A 56 -16.14 0.55 -0.95
N CYS A 57 -17.15 -0.33 -0.94
CA CYS A 57 -17.55 -1.16 -2.08
C CYS A 57 -16.39 -1.94 -2.76
N GLY A 58 -15.37 -2.33 -1.98
CA GLY A 58 -14.20 -3.06 -2.50
C GLY A 58 -13.15 -2.18 -3.18
N VAL A 59 -13.25 -0.85 -3.08
CA VAL A 59 -12.25 0.10 -3.55
C VAL A 59 -11.61 0.79 -2.35
N LEU A 60 -10.28 0.86 -2.33
CA LEU A 60 -9.51 1.67 -1.39
C LEU A 60 -9.02 2.91 -2.12
N ASN A 61 -9.35 4.09 -1.60
CA ASN A 61 -8.76 5.34 -2.02
C ASN A 61 -7.84 5.87 -0.92
N VAL A 62 -6.66 6.31 -1.30
CA VAL A 62 -5.69 6.96 -0.41
C VAL A 62 -5.54 8.40 -0.85
N TYR A 63 -5.71 9.36 0.06
CA TYR A 63 -5.77 10.78 -0.22
C TYR A 63 -4.64 11.54 0.45
N LYS A 64 -4.23 12.65 -0.17
CA LYS A 64 -3.46 13.72 0.47
C LYS A 64 -4.23 15.02 0.31
N GLY A 65 -4.84 15.49 1.40
CA GLY A 65 -5.85 16.54 1.33
C GLY A 65 -7.08 16.07 0.53
N SER A 66 -7.47 16.83 -0.49
CA SER A 66 -8.60 16.52 -1.37
C SER A 66 -8.26 15.56 -2.52
N ASN A 67 -6.98 15.24 -2.73
CA ASN A 67 -6.53 14.54 -3.94
C ASN A 67 -6.33 13.05 -3.68
N VAL A 68 -6.89 12.20 -4.55
CA VAL A 68 -6.65 10.75 -4.53
C VAL A 68 -5.29 10.45 -5.13
N ILE A 69 -4.38 9.93 -4.32
CA ILE A 69 -2.99 9.63 -4.70
C ILE A 69 -2.86 8.18 -5.16
N LEU A 70 -3.51 7.25 -4.46
CA LEU A 70 -3.50 5.83 -4.79
C LEU A 70 -4.92 5.29 -4.79
N ARG A 71 -5.19 4.40 -5.73
CA ARG A 71 -6.42 3.62 -5.78
C ARG A 71 -6.08 2.14 -5.77
N GLY A 72 -6.79 1.37 -4.96
CA GLY A 72 -6.64 -0.07 -4.89
C GLY A 72 -7.96 -0.81 -4.99
N ILE A 73 -7.94 -1.99 -5.60
CA ILE A 73 -9.09 -2.89 -5.71
C ILE A 73 -8.93 -4.05 -4.74
N LYS A 74 -10.00 -4.38 -4.01
CA LYS A 74 -10.02 -5.46 -3.03
C LYS A 74 -9.96 -6.81 -3.75
N HIS A 75 -8.96 -7.61 -3.41
CA HIS A 75 -8.86 -9.02 -3.78
C HIS A 75 -8.71 -9.84 -2.49
N GLY A 76 -9.81 -10.47 -2.07
CA GLY A 76 -9.87 -11.19 -0.80
C GLY A 76 -9.72 -10.25 0.39
N THR A 77 -8.62 -10.37 1.13
CA THR A 77 -8.32 -9.58 2.34
C THR A 77 -7.33 -8.43 2.11
N LEU A 78 -6.85 -8.24 0.87
CA LEU A 78 -5.86 -7.23 0.52
C LEU A 78 -6.40 -6.30 -0.58
N TYR A 79 -5.86 -5.09 -0.64
CA TYR A 79 -6.10 -4.14 -1.74
C TYR A 79 -4.89 -4.11 -2.65
N TYR A 80 -5.14 -4.24 -3.95
CA TYR A 80 -4.13 -4.24 -5.00
C TYR A 80 -4.16 -2.87 -5.64
N LEU A 81 -3.04 -2.14 -5.56
CA LEU A 81 -2.93 -0.84 -6.23
C LEU A 81 -3.09 -1.03 -7.74
N GLN A 82 -3.89 -0.15 -8.37
CA GLN A 82 -4.00 -0.04 -9.83
C GLN A 82 -2.84 0.76 -10.40
#